data_AF-A0A0A1W9Y2-F1
#
_entry.id   AF-A0A0A1W9Y2-F1
#
_cell.length_a   1.000
_cell.length_b   1.000
_cell.length_c   1.000
_cell.angle_alpha   90.00
_cell.angle_beta   90.00
_cell.angle_gamma   90.00
#
_symmetry.space_group_name_H-M   'P 1'
#
loop_
_entity.id
_entity.type
_entity.pdbx_description
1 polymer ?
#
loop_
_entity_poly.entity_id
_entity_poly.type
_entity_poly.pdbx_seq_one_letter_code
_entity_poly.pdbx_strand_id
1 'polypeptide(L)'
;MKHWSWSAVSLALLTLSGCQSKPGGQGVAQVDGQAITTQALDAELADAPPGIDRLAYRKVILPQLVDRTLLAQAAQKMGIDKTPEFAAQRERQEQKLLVEMLAQKLANTVPVPNVQAVDAYIAAHPYEFAQRQKFYVDQIRFAQPASTEALLALGQFKTLDALADGLTRDATPFTRDHVLVDSAFLPAAIAAQVAKQPTGDPILLPYQGTYTANAIVQRMAAPVTGEPARALAGEILRRKAIADALGQTLKDQRKKASISYEAGFKPVGKAAVDGKAVRDAADRVPAR
;
A
#
# COMPACT_ATOMS: atom_id res chain seq x y z
N MET A 1 81.91 22.03 -41.69
CA MET A 1 82.63 20.79 -41.32
C MET A 1 82.67 20.69 -39.81
N LYS A 2 82.55 19.47 -39.24
CA LYS A 2 83.17 18.97 -37.97
C LYS A 2 83.37 19.99 -36.81
N HIS A 3 82.64 19.91 -35.69
CA HIS A 3 83.02 19.26 -34.39
C HIS A 3 81.95 19.69 -33.31
N TRP A 4 81.74 19.08 -32.11
CA TRP A 4 82.12 17.80 -31.48
C TRP A 4 81.45 17.61 -30.08
N SER A 5 80.91 16.42 -29.80
CA SER A 5 80.59 15.78 -28.49
C SER A 5 79.52 16.27 -27.49
N TRP A 6 78.62 15.31 -27.18
CA TRP A 6 78.13 14.83 -25.87
C TRP A 6 77.77 15.76 -24.69
N SER A 7 76.54 15.58 -24.18
CA SER A 7 76.32 14.94 -22.86
C SER A 7 74.89 14.38 -22.74
N ALA A 8 74.71 13.34 -21.92
CA ALA A 8 73.42 12.70 -21.67
C ALA A 8 72.75 13.25 -20.40
N VAL A 9 71.42 13.37 -20.40
CA VAL A 9 70.61 13.55 -19.18
C VAL A 9 69.37 12.66 -19.27
N SER A 10 69.27 11.68 -18.37
CA SER A 10 68.06 10.88 -18.15
C SER A 10 67.01 11.73 -17.43
N LEU A 11 65.74 11.66 -17.86
CA LEU A 11 64.63 12.26 -17.11
C LEU A 11 63.49 11.25 -16.92
N ALA A 12 62.94 11.21 -15.70
CA ALA A 12 62.12 10.11 -15.20
C ALA A 12 60.69 10.07 -15.76
N LEU A 13 60.14 8.86 -15.89
CA LEU A 13 58.69 8.68 -16.07
C LEU A 13 57.95 9.06 -14.79
N LEU A 14 57.06 10.03 -14.88
CA LEU A 14 56.04 10.34 -13.87
C LEU A 14 54.82 9.45 -14.08
N THR A 15 54.66 8.42 -13.25
CA THR A 15 53.42 7.63 -13.19
C THR A 15 52.39 8.32 -12.29
N LEU A 16 51.34 8.89 -12.91
CA LEU A 16 50.20 9.43 -12.16
C LEU A 16 49.33 8.30 -11.59
N SER A 17 49.61 7.88 -10.36
CA SER A 17 48.69 7.05 -9.56
C SER A 17 47.57 7.89 -8.95
N GLY A 18 46.58 8.25 -9.76
CA GLY A 18 45.38 8.97 -9.33
C GLY A 18 44.30 8.05 -8.75
N CYS A 19 44.51 7.50 -7.55
CA CYS A 19 43.52 6.68 -6.85
C CYS A 19 43.17 7.29 -5.46
N GLN A 20 42.25 8.24 -5.45
CA GLN A 20 41.63 8.76 -4.23
C GLN A 20 40.11 8.82 -4.35
N SER A 21 39.45 7.84 -3.73
CA SER A 21 38.04 7.91 -3.34
C SER A 21 37.84 7.12 -2.05
N LYS A 22 37.95 7.84 -0.91
CA LYS A 22 37.65 7.29 0.41
C LYS A 22 36.64 8.19 1.14
N PRO A 23 35.32 8.05 0.86
CA PRO A 23 34.29 8.51 1.77
C PRO A 23 34.30 7.62 3.02
N GLY A 24 34.12 8.22 4.20
CA GLY A 24 34.27 7.54 5.48
C GLY A 24 33.15 6.52 5.76
N GLY A 25 33.56 5.29 6.04
CA GLY A 25 32.70 4.18 6.46
C GLY A 25 33.52 2.90 6.43
N GLN A 26 33.42 2.05 7.47
CA GLN A 26 34.13 0.78 7.47
C GLN A 26 33.43 -0.14 6.46
N GLY A 27 34.07 -0.35 5.30
CA GLY A 27 33.51 -1.18 4.24
C GLY A 27 33.48 -2.65 4.66
N VAL A 28 32.33 -3.31 4.46
CA VAL A 28 32.15 -4.75 4.73
C VAL A 28 32.44 -5.61 3.50
N ALA A 29 32.38 -5.03 2.29
CA ALA A 29 32.82 -5.61 1.02
C ALA A 29 33.16 -4.51 0.01
N GLN A 30 33.77 -4.88 -1.12
CA GLN A 30 34.07 -3.97 -2.24
C GLN A 30 33.72 -4.66 -3.57
N VAL A 31 33.08 -3.93 -4.49
CA VAL A 31 32.60 -4.42 -5.79
C VAL A 31 33.01 -3.42 -6.87
N ASP A 32 33.88 -3.81 -7.82
CA ASP A 32 34.45 -2.91 -8.85
C ASP A 32 34.97 -1.57 -8.28
N GLY A 33 35.60 -1.61 -7.09
CA GLY A 33 36.10 -0.42 -6.37
C GLY A 33 35.07 0.29 -5.48
N GLN A 34 33.77 0.07 -5.69
CA GLN A 34 32.69 0.62 -4.85
C GLN A 34 32.59 -0.13 -3.52
N ALA A 35 32.71 0.58 -2.39
CA ALA A 35 32.58 -0.01 -1.06
C ALA A 35 31.11 -0.21 -0.66
N ILE A 36 30.77 -1.41 -0.18
CA ILE A 36 29.53 -1.68 0.54
C ILE A 36 29.79 -1.35 2.01
N THR A 37 29.02 -0.42 2.59
CA THR A 37 29.23 0.08 3.95
C THR A 37 28.50 -0.78 4.99
N THR A 38 28.95 -0.74 6.25
CA THR A 38 28.19 -1.28 7.39
C THR A 38 26.76 -0.71 7.43
N GLN A 39 26.58 0.59 7.19
CA GLN A 39 25.27 1.24 7.19
C GLN A 39 24.33 0.69 6.10
N ALA A 40 24.85 0.40 4.90
CA ALA A 40 24.06 -0.21 3.83
C ALA A 40 23.63 -1.64 4.22
N LEU A 41 24.54 -2.43 4.78
CA LEU A 41 24.21 -3.76 5.29
C LEU A 41 23.19 -3.69 6.44
N ASP A 42 23.36 -2.78 7.39
CA ASP A 42 22.48 -2.61 8.55
C ASP A 42 21.08 -2.08 8.17
N ALA A 43 20.95 -1.35 7.06
CA ALA A 43 19.65 -0.95 6.53
C ALA A 43 18.85 -2.17 6.03
N GLU A 44 19.48 -3.11 5.32
CA GLU A 44 18.83 -4.37 4.89
C GLU A 44 18.48 -5.29 6.09
N LEU A 45 19.13 -5.11 7.25
CA LEU A 45 18.77 -5.82 8.50
C LEU A 45 17.57 -5.22 9.24
N ALA A 46 17.06 -4.06 8.82
CA ALA A 46 15.88 -3.46 9.45
C ALA A 46 14.65 -4.37 9.31
N ASP A 47 14.56 -5.10 8.20
CA ASP A 47 13.48 -6.04 7.87
C ASP A 47 13.77 -7.48 8.34
N ALA A 48 14.81 -7.70 9.15
CA ALA A 48 15.19 -9.02 9.65
C ALA A 48 14.09 -9.64 10.53
N PRO A 49 13.71 -10.92 10.33
CA PRO A 49 12.70 -11.58 11.14
C PRO A 49 13.03 -11.56 12.65
N PRO A 50 12.02 -11.41 13.53
CA PRO A 50 12.24 -11.42 14.98
C PRO A 50 12.82 -12.76 15.45
N GLY A 51 13.79 -12.71 16.36
CA GLY A 51 14.43 -13.89 16.95
C GLY A 51 15.61 -14.47 16.18
N ILE A 52 16.00 -13.92 15.02
CA ILE A 52 17.17 -14.38 14.27
C ILE A 52 18.49 -13.84 14.85
N ASP A 53 19.56 -14.64 14.81
CA ASP A 53 20.92 -14.14 15.08
C ASP A 53 21.33 -13.15 13.97
N ARG A 54 21.41 -11.88 14.34
CA ARG A 54 21.80 -10.79 13.44
C ARG A 54 23.23 -10.92 12.91
N LEU A 55 24.15 -11.57 13.65
CA LEU A 55 25.52 -11.78 13.18
C LEU A 55 25.60 -12.89 12.13
N ALA A 56 24.86 -13.99 12.30
CA ALA A 56 24.67 -14.98 11.25
C ALA A 56 23.92 -14.39 10.05
N TYR A 57 22.83 -13.65 10.26
CA TYR A 57 22.01 -13.09 9.19
C TYR A 57 22.76 -12.06 8.32
N ARG A 58 23.64 -11.24 8.91
CA ARG A 58 24.59 -10.37 8.18
C ARG A 58 25.39 -11.12 7.11
N LYS A 59 25.81 -12.36 7.38
CA LYS A 59 26.58 -13.18 6.43
C LYS A 59 25.73 -13.73 5.28
N VAL A 60 24.41 -13.81 5.44
CA VAL A 60 23.44 -14.23 4.42
C VAL A 60 23.04 -13.06 3.52
N ILE A 61 22.85 -11.87 4.09
CA ILE A 61 22.44 -10.67 3.36
C ILE A 61 23.60 -10.03 2.57
N LEU A 62 24.83 -10.07 3.09
CA LEU A 62 25.98 -9.42 2.42
C LEU A 62 26.22 -9.93 0.97
N PRO A 63 26.19 -11.25 0.67
CA PRO A 63 26.22 -11.73 -0.72
C PRO A 63 25.09 -11.17 -1.60
N GLN A 64 23.86 -11.14 -1.09
CA GLN A 64 22.71 -10.59 -1.84
C GLN A 64 22.89 -9.10 -2.16
N LEU A 65 23.50 -8.34 -1.23
CA LEU A 65 23.84 -6.94 -1.44
C LEU A 65 24.95 -6.76 -2.48
N VAL A 66 25.95 -7.65 -2.51
CA VAL A 66 26.98 -7.72 -3.58
C VAL A 66 26.34 -8.02 -4.95
N ASP A 67 25.49 -9.04 -5.03
CA ASP A 67 24.82 -9.43 -6.28
C ASP A 67 23.93 -8.30 -6.81
N ARG A 68 23.16 -7.63 -5.93
CA ARG A 68 22.36 -6.45 -6.27
C ARG A 68 23.24 -5.30 -6.79
N THR A 69 24.41 -5.07 -6.20
CA THR A 69 25.36 -4.07 -6.68
C THR A 69 25.91 -4.43 -8.07
N LEU A 70 26.31 -5.68 -8.31
CA LEU A 70 26.80 -6.14 -9.62
C LEU A 70 25.73 -5.99 -10.72
N LEU A 71 24.48 -6.39 -10.42
CA LEU A 71 23.36 -6.24 -11.36
C LEU A 71 23.01 -4.77 -11.64
N ALA A 72 23.06 -3.90 -10.62
CA ALA A 72 22.86 -2.46 -10.81
C ALA A 72 23.97 -1.83 -11.68
N GLN A 73 25.23 -2.23 -11.46
CA GLN A 73 26.37 -1.80 -12.30
C GLN A 73 26.24 -2.33 -13.74
N ALA A 74 25.74 -3.55 -13.94
CA ALA A 74 25.45 -4.07 -15.28
C ALA A 74 24.35 -3.25 -15.98
N ALA A 75 23.27 -2.91 -15.27
CA ALA A 75 22.19 -2.05 -15.80
C ALA A 75 22.67 -0.64 -16.19
N GLN A 76 23.59 -0.06 -15.42
CA GLN A 76 24.27 1.21 -15.75
C GLN A 76 25.19 1.10 -16.97
N LYS A 77 25.96 0.00 -17.07
CA LYS A 77 26.80 -0.31 -18.25
C LYS A 77 25.93 -0.48 -19.51
N MET A 78 24.70 -0.99 -19.37
CA MET A 78 23.68 -1.08 -20.43
C MET A 78 22.89 0.24 -20.67
N GLY A 79 23.11 1.28 -19.86
CA GLY A 79 22.46 2.59 -20.01
C GLY A 79 20.98 2.64 -19.60
N ILE A 80 20.48 1.65 -18.87
CA ILE A 80 19.07 1.59 -18.41
C ILE A 80 18.75 2.79 -17.50
N ASP A 81 19.72 3.22 -16.69
CA ASP A 81 19.68 4.39 -15.80
C ASP A 81 19.54 5.74 -16.52
N LYS A 82 19.78 5.77 -17.84
CA LYS A 82 19.69 6.97 -18.70
C LYS A 82 18.40 7.01 -19.51
N THR A 83 17.54 5.98 -19.39
CA THR A 83 16.27 5.95 -20.12
C THR A 83 15.26 6.95 -19.53
N PRO A 84 14.38 7.56 -20.36
CA PRO A 84 13.28 8.38 -19.86
C PRO A 84 12.35 7.62 -18.92
N GLU A 85 12.19 6.31 -19.15
CA GLU A 85 11.40 5.44 -18.27
C GLU A 85 12.02 5.33 -16.88
N PHE A 86 13.32 5.04 -16.77
CA PHE A 86 13.99 4.99 -15.46
C PHE A 86 13.88 6.33 -14.72
N ALA A 87 14.10 7.46 -15.40
CA ALA A 87 13.96 8.78 -14.80
C ALA A 87 12.55 9.02 -14.25
N ALA A 88 11.52 8.69 -15.02
CA ALA A 88 10.12 8.82 -14.61
C ALA A 88 9.72 7.82 -13.50
N GLN A 89 10.29 6.60 -13.50
CA GLN A 89 10.09 5.64 -12.41
C GLN A 89 10.77 6.12 -11.12
N ARG A 90 12.01 6.61 -11.19
CA ARG A 90 12.78 7.13 -10.05
C ARG A 90 12.03 8.27 -9.35
N GLU A 91 11.61 9.28 -10.10
CA GLU A 91 10.82 10.42 -9.58
C GLU A 91 9.56 9.95 -8.84
N ARG A 92 8.80 9.01 -9.44
CA ARG A 92 7.59 8.47 -8.81
C ARG A 92 7.87 7.67 -7.53
N GLN A 93 9.01 7.00 -7.41
CA GLN A 93 9.36 6.27 -6.18
C GLN A 93 9.92 7.21 -5.11
N GLU A 94 10.71 8.21 -5.50
CA GLU A 94 11.21 9.27 -4.60
C GLU A 94 10.05 10.04 -3.96
N GLN A 95 9.06 10.47 -4.74
CA GLN A 95 7.87 11.14 -4.23
C GLN A 95 7.08 10.27 -3.23
N LYS A 96 6.93 8.96 -3.49
CA LYS A 96 6.26 8.04 -2.57
C LYS A 96 7.04 7.87 -1.27
N LEU A 97 8.35 7.66 -1.36
CA LEU A 97 9.23 7.52 -0.20
C LEU A 97 9.20 8.77 0.68
N LEU A 98 9.24 9.97 0.08
CA LEU A 98 9.11 11.23 0.81
C LEU A 98 7.77 11.35 1.54
N VAL A 99 6.67 10.89 0.94
CA VAL A 99 5.34 10.87 1.57
C VAL A 99 5.26 9.84 2.70
N GLU A 100 5.86 8.66 2.55
CA GLU A 100 5.97 7.63 3.59
C GLU A 100 6.83 8.11 4.78
N MET A 101 7.97 8.72 4.50
CA MET A 101 8.83 9.31 5.53
C MET A 101 8.13 10.47 6.27
N LEU A 102 7.33 11.28 5.57
CA LEU A 102 6.48 12.30 6.18
C LEU A 102 5.41 11.67 7.09
N ALA A 103 4.73 10.61 6.63
CA ALA A 103 3.74 9.88 7.43
C ALA A 103 4.38 9.31 8.69
N GLN A 104 5.54 8.65 8.58
CA GLN A 104 6.30 8.13 9.71
C GLN A 104 6.76 9.23 10.68
N LYS A 105 7.13 10.41 10.17
CA LYS A 105 7.50 11.57 11.00
C LYS A 105 6.30 12.13 11.77
N LEU A 106 5.15 12.29 11.12
CA LEU A 106 3.90 12.71 11.77
C LEU A 106 3.39 11.66 12.76
N ALA A 107 3.61 10.37 12.47
CA ALA A 107 3.27 9.27 13.37
C ALA A 107 4.07 9.24 14.68
N ASN A 108 5.14 10.05 14.77
CA ASN A 108 5.89 10.30 16.01
C ASN A 108 5.33 11.49 16.82
N THR A 109 4.47 12.32 16.22
CA THR A 109 3.88 13.52 16.85
C THR A 109 2.39 13.38 17.18
N VAL A 110 1.69 12.41 16.58
CA VAL A 110 0.31 12.09 16.98
C VAL A 110 0.27 11.49 18.39
N PRO A 111 -0.68 11.89 19.25
CA PRO A 111 -0.82 11.30 20.57
C PRO A 111 -1.26 9.84 20.49
N VAL A 112 -0.83 9.03 21.46
CA VAL A 112 -1.35 7.67 21.64
C VAL A 112 -2.82 7.77 22.09
N PRO A 113 -3.77 7.03 21.50
CA PRO A 113 -5.16 6.99 21.96
C PRO A 113 -5.24 6.55 23.43
N ASN A 114 -5.97 7.30 24.25
CA ASN A 114 -6.18 6.93 25.65
C ASN A 114 -7.27 5.84 25.77
N VAL A 115 -7.31 5.16 26.93
CA VAL A 115 -8.23 4.04 27.19
C VAL A 115 -9.69 4.44 26.95
N GLN A 116 -10.11 5.64 27.38
CA GLN A 116 -11.47 6.13 27.19
C GLN A 116 -11.85 6.27 25.71
N ALA A 117 -10.95 6.77 24.87
CA ALA A 117 -11.16 6.88 23.43
C ALA A 117 -11.21 5.50 22.74
N VAL A 118 -10.37 4.56 23.20
CA VAL A 118 -10.35 3.16 22.71
C VAL A 118 -11.66 2.44 23.06
N ASP A 119 -12.08 2.45 24.32
CA ASP A 119 -13.31 1.80 24.77
C ASP A 119 -14.56 2.45 24.12
N ALA A 120 -14.57 3.78 23.95
CA ALA A 120 -15.63 4.49 23.22
C ALA A 120 -15.69 4.12 21.73
N TYR A 121 -14.54 3.95 21.06
CA TYR A 121 -14.50 3.46 19.68
C TYR A 121 -15.09 2.05 19.58
N ILE A 122 -14.69 1.13 20.48
CA ILE A 122 -15.21 -0.25 20.50
C ILE A 122 -16.72 -0.27 20.69
N ALA A 123 -17.25 0.54 21.63
CA ALA A 123 -18.68 0.63 21.90
C ALA A 123 -19.48 1.21 20.71
N ALA A 124 -18.89 2.14 19.95
CA ALA A 124 -19.52 2.76 18.78
C ALA A 124 -19.52 1.86 17.52
N HIS A 125 -18.62 0.87 17.44
CA HIS A 125 -18.44 0.02 16.26
C HIS A 125 -18.70 -1.48 16.58
N PRO A 126 -19.89 -1.87 17.08
CA PRO A 126 -20.13 -3.23 17.55
C PRO A 126 -19.88 -4.30 16.47
N TYR A 127 -20.17 -4.01 15.20
CA TYR A 127 -19.94 -4.91 14.06
C TYR A 127 -18.48 -5.08 13.63
N GLU A 128 -17.57 -4.24 14.14
CA GLU A 128 -16.11 -4.44 14.05
C GLU A 128 -15.58 -5.32 15.21
N PHE A 129 -16.30 -5.36 16.34
CA PHE A 129 -15.86 -5.99 17.60
C PHE A 129 -16.84 -7.06 18.10
N ALA A 130 -17.64 -6.77 19.13
CA ALA A 130 -18.41 -7.76 19.88
C ALA A 130 -19.55 -8.44 19.09
N GLN A 131 -20.04 -7.78 18.03
CA GLN A 131 -21.05 -8.30 17.10
C GLN A 131 -20.45 -8.58 15.72
N ARG A 132 -19.12 -8.73 15.62
CA ARG A 132 -18.47 -9.06 14.35
C ARG A 132 -18.89 -10.43 13.84
N GLN A 133 -19.28 -10.48 12.57
CA GLN A 133 -19.74 -11.68 11.87
C GLN A 133 -19.05 -11.80 10.51
N LYS A 134 -18.82 -13.05 10.10
CA LYS A 134 -18.44 -13.39 8.72
C LYS A 134 -19.63 -14.07 8.05
N PHE A 135 -19.94 -13.64 6.84
CA PHE A 135 -21.02 -14.13 6.02
C PHE A 135 -20.43 -14.85 4.82
N TYR A 136 -20.75 -16.13 4.66
CA TYR A 136 -20.55 -16.82 3.39
C TYR A 136 -21.76 -16.48 2.52
N VAL A 137 -21.53 -15.78 1.42
CA VAL A 137 -22.55 -15.22 0.53
C VAL A 137 -22.42 -15.88 -0.83
N ASP A 138 -23.54 -16.39 -1.33
CA ASP A 138 -23.71 -16.73 -2.74
C ASP A 138 -24.11 -15.45 -3.48
N GLN A 139 -23.41 -15.15 -4.59
CA GLN A 139 -23.55 -13.91 -5.34
C GLN A 139 -23.75 -14.23 -6.81
N ILE A 140 -24.88 -13.77 -7.37
CA ILE A 140 -25.09 -13.70 -8.82
C ILE A 140 -24.84 -12.27 -9.27
N ARG A 141 -24.00 -12.08 -10.29
CA ARG A 141 -23.70 -10.78 -10.89
C ARG A 141 -24.19 -10.70 -12.32
N PHE A 142 -24.90 -9.64 -12.65
CA PHE A 142 -25.55 -9.44 -13.95
C PHE A 142 -25.50 -7.96 -14.36
N ALA A 143 -25.83 -7.67 -15.62
CA ALA A 143 -25.90 -6.30 -16.13
C ALA A 143 -26.92 -5.46 -15.35
N GLN A 144 -26.75 -4.13 -15.35
CA GLN A 144 -27.73 -3.23 -14.74
C GLN A 144 -29.11 -3.41 -15.40
N PRO A 145 -30.21 -3.62 -14.63
CA PRO A 145 -31.56 -3.69 -15.17
C PRO A 145 -31.93 -2.42 -15.96
N ALA A 146 -32.66 -2.61 -17.05
CA ALA A 146 -33.05 -1.52 -17.96
C ALA A 146 -34.00 -0.49 -17.32
N SER A 147 -34.72 -0.86 -16.26
CA SER A 147 -35.63 0.04 -15.54
C SER A 147 -35.82 -0.39 -14.08
N THR A 148 -36.47 0.47 -13.28
CA THR A 148 -36.84 0.19 -11.90
C THR A 148 -37.84 -0.96 -11.79
N GLU A 149 -38.77 -1.07 -12.75
CA GLU A 149 -39.76 -2.14 -12.81
C GLU A 149 -39.09 -3.50 -13.06
N ALA A 150 -38.09 -3.54 -13.94
CA ALA A 150 -37.28 -4.75 -14.16
C ALA A 150 -36.51 -5.16 -12.90
N LEU A 151 -35.93 -4.20 -12.17
CA LEU A 151 -35.28 -4.45 -10.88
C LEU A 151 -36.27 -4.98 -9.82
N LEU A 152 -37.48 -4.42 -9.76
CA LEU A 152 -38.54 -4.85 -8.83
C LEU A 152 -39.08 -6.25 -9.17
N ALA A 153 -39.11 -6.63 -10.45
CA ALA A 153 -39.46 -7.98 -10.89
C ALA A 153 -38.39 -9.00 -10.47
N LEU A 154 -37.10 -8.69 -10.67
CA LEU A 154 -35.99 -9.52 -10.19
C LEU A 154 -35.97 -9.66 -8.66
N GLY A 155 -36.42 -8.62 -7.92
CA GLY A 155 -36.59 -8.67 -6.47
C GLY A 155 -37.74 -9.57 -5.96
N GLN A 156 -38.55 -10.17 -6.83
CA GLN A 156 -39.59 -11.12 -6.41
C GLN A 156 -39.05 -12.53 -6.17
N PHE A 157 -37.92 -12.91 -6.78
CA PHE A 157 -37.32 -14.24 -6.62
C PHE A 157 -36.80 -14.44 -5.19
N LYS A 158 -37.23 -15.53 -4.54
CA LYS A 158 -36.92 -15.85 -3.13
C LYS A 158 -35.69 -16.72 -2.93
N THR A 159 -35.05 -17.15 -4.01
CA THR A 159 -33.77 -17.87 -4.01
C THR A 159 -32.93 -17.42 -5.20
N LEU A 160 -31.61 -17.55 -5.08
CA LEU A 160 -30.70 -17.26 -6.20
C LEU A 160 -30.85 -18.27 -7.35
N ASP A 161 -31.26 -19.51 -7.07
CA ASP A 161 -31.51 -20.50 -8.12
C ASP A 161 -32.69 -20.07 -9.01
N ALA A 162 -33.81 -19.64 -8.40
CA ALA A 162 -34.96 -19.16 -9.16
C ALA A 162 -34.66 -17.86 -9.93
N LEU A 163 -33.80 -17.00 -9.38
CA LEU A 163 -33.27 -15.82 -10.09
C LEU A 163 -32.40 -16.24 -11.29
N ALA A 164 -31.49 -17.20 -11.11
CA ALA A 164 -30.62 -17.72 -12.18
C ALA A 164 -31.45 -18.34 -13.32
N ASP A 165 -32.48 -19.11 -12.99
CA ASP A 165 -33.44 -19.68 -13.95
C ASP A 165 -34.26 -18.60 -14.66
N GLY A 166 -34.57 -17.48 -13.99
CA GLY A 166 -35.14 -16.27 -14.58
C GLY A 166 -34.20 -15.64 -15.62
N LEU A 167 -33.00 -15.26 -15.18
CA LEU A 167 -31.98 -14.63 -16.03
C LEU A 167 -31.62 -15.51 -17.23
N THR A 168 -31.56 -16.84 -17.05
CA THR A 168 -31.29 -17.80 -18.13
C THR A 168 -32.41 -17.81 -19.18
N ARG A 169 -33.69 -17.82 -18.75
CA ARG A 169 -34.85 -17.75 -19.66
C ARG A 169 -34.90 -16.43 -20.42
N ASP A 170 -34.52 -15.34 -19.77
CA ASP A 170 -34.44 -14.00 -20.36
C ASP A 170 -33.13 -13.77 -21.15
N ALA A 171 -32.35 -14.83 -21.40
CA ALA A 171 -31.04 -14.82 -22.08
C ALA A 171 -30.05 -13.75 -21.55
N THR A 172 -30.18 -13.37 -20.28
CA THR A 172 -29.38 -12.35 -19.62
C THR A 172 -28.09 -12.97 -19.07
N PRO A 173 -26.89 -12.58 -19.54
CA PRO A 173 -25.64 -13.13 -19.03
C PRO A 173 -25.41 -12.78 -17.56
N PHE A 174 -24.96 -13.77 -16.78
CA PHE A 174 -24.56 -13.60 -15.38
C PHE A 174 -23.35 -14.46 -15.03
N THR A 175 -22.65 -14.09 -13.94
CA THR A 175 -21.72 -14.99 -13.23
C THR A 175 -22.30 -15.34 -11.87
N ARG A 176 -21.92 -16.49 -11.31
CA ARG A 176 -22.28 -16.90 -9.96
C ARG A 176 -21.03 -17.35 -9.22
N ASP A 177 -20.77 -16.72 -8.08
CA ASP A 177 -19.55 -16.85 -7.29
C ASP A 177 -19.90 -16.88 -5.80
N HIS A 178 -19.00 -17.40 -4.97
CA HIS A 178 -19.12 -17.29 -3.51
C HIS A 178 -18.13 -16.28 -2.94
N VAL A 179 -18.60 -15.41 -2.06
CA VAL A 179 -17.79 -14.35 -1.43
C VAL A 179 -17.89 -14.41 0.09
N LEU A 180 -16.76 -14.17 0.78
CA LEU A 180 -16.72 -14.04 2.23
C LEU A 180 -16.77 -12.55 2.60
N VAL A 181 -17.87 -12.14 3.23
CA VAL A 181 -18.05 -10.76 3.71
C VAL A 181 -17.80 -10.72 5.21
N ASP A 182 -16.95 -9.81 5.68
CA ASP A 182 -16.69 -9.59 7.11
C ASP A 182 -17.34 -8.26 7.52
N SER A 183 -18.17 -8.28 8.56
CA SER A 183 -18.89 -7.08 9.02
C SER A 183 -17.98 -5.95 9.46
N ALA A 184 -16.73 -6.24 9.83
CA ALA A 184 -15.73 -5.24 10.21
C ALA A 184 -15.27 -4.34 9.04
N PHE A 185 -15.60 -4.68 7.79
CA PHE A 185 -15.31 -3.85 6.62
C PHE A 185 -16.56 -3.23 5.98
N LEU A 186 -17.74 -3.40 6.61
CA LEU A 186 -18.99 -2.82 6.14
C LEU A 186 -19.27 -1.49 6.84
N PRO A 187 -19.83 -0.47 6.15
CA PRO A 187 -20.38 0.71 6.82
C PRO A 187 -21.43 0.30 7.85
N ALA A 188 -21.43 0.93 9.04
CA ALA A 188 -22.24 0.48 10.19
C ALA A 188 -23.73 0.26 9.87
N ALA A 189 -24.35 1.12 9.04
CA ALA A 189 -25.73 0.95 8.60
C ALA A 189 -25.95 -0.32 7.75
N ILE A 190 -25.01 -0.63 6.85
CA ILE A 190 -25.03 -1.83 6.01
C ILE A 190 -24.77 -3.06 6.87
N ALA A 191 -23.80 -3.01 7.78
CA ALA A 191 -23.54 -4.09 8.73
C ALA A 191 -24.79 -4.44 9.57
N ALA A 192 -25.49 -3.42 10.08
CA ALA A 192 -26.74 -3.59 10.82
C ALA A 192 -27.89 -4.17 9.99
N GLN A 193 -27.96 -3.85 8.69
CA GLN A 193 -28.96 -4.40 7.78
C GLN A 193 -28.63 -5.86 7.42
N VAL A 194 -27.39 -6.15 7.01
CA VAL A 194 -26.91 -7.50 6.70
C VAL A 194 -27.04 -8.41 7.93
N ALA A 195 -26.75 -7.92 9.14
CA ALA A 195 -26.94 -8.68 10.38
C ALA A 195 -28.40 -9.12 10.61
N LYS A 196 -29.40 -8.39 10.08
CA LYS A 196 -30.84 -8.68 10.21
C LYS A 196 -31.44 -9.49 9.06
N GLN A 197 -30.78 -9.57 7.90
CA GLN A 197 -31.30 -10.24 6.70
C GLN A 197 -31.52 -11.75 6.90
N PRO A 198 -32.64 -12.36 6.50
CA PRO A 198 -32.80 -13.81 6.47
C PRO A 198 -31.71 -14.52 5.63
N THR A 199 -31.29 -15.71 6.06
CA THR A 199 -30.45 -16.60 5.24
C THR A 199 -31.26 -17.05 4.00
N GLY A 200 -30.61 -17.13 2.84
CA GLY A 200 -31.20 -17.59 1.58
C GLY A 200 -31.97 -16.54 0.73
N ASP A 201 -32.54 -15.51 1.36
CA ASP A 201 -33.35 -14.48 0.66
C ASP A 201 -32.46 -13.46 -0.07
N PRO A 202 -32.53 -13.34 -1.41
CA PRO A 202 -31.62 -12.49 -2.19
C PRO A 202 -31.81 -10.98 -1.97
N ILE A 203 -30.74 -10.26 -1.62
CA ILE A 203 -30.70 -8.79 -1.71
C ILE A 203 -30.02 -8.37 -3.02
N LEU A 204 -30.72 -7.58 -3.84
CA LEU A 204 -30.16 -6.95 -5.03
C LEU A 204 -29.49 -5.61 -4.68
N LEU A 205 -28.21 -5.46 -5.01
CA LEU A 205 -27.38 -4.29 -4.75
C LEU A 205 -26.60 -3.86 -6.01
N PRO A 206 -26.51 -2.55 -6.31
CA PRO A 206 -25.65 -2.05 -7.38
C PRO A 206 -24.17 -2.23 -7.01
N TYR A 207 -23.37 -2.67 -7.97
CA TYR A 207 -21.94 -2.91 -7.80
C TYR A 207 -21.16 -2.49 -9.06
N GLN A 208 -20.38 -1.40 -8.97
CA GLN A 208 -19.43 -0.97 -10.02
C GLN A 208 -19.99 -0.94 -11.47
N GLY A 209 -21.23 -0.46 -11.66
CA GLY A 209 -21.89 -0.41 -12.98
C GLY A 209 -22.61 -1.70 -13.39
N THR A 210 -22.60 -2.72 -12.54
CA THR A 210 -23.38 -3.96 -12.63
C THR A 210 -24.33 -4.08 -11.44
N TYR A 211 -25.15 -5.13 -11.39
CA TYR A 211 -25.93 -5.48 -10.20
C TYR A 211 -25.49 -6.84 -9.66
N THR A 212 -25.65 -7.00 -8.35
CA THR A 212 -25.40 -8.26 -7.64
C THR A 212 -26.64 -8.65 -6.85
N ALA A 213 -27.09 -9.89 -6.99
CA ALA A 213 -28.04 -10.51 -6.07
C ALA A 213 -27.26 -11.37 -5.08
N ASN A 214 -27.46 -11.15 -3.80
CA ASN A 214 -26.64 -11.69 -2.73
C ASN A 214 -27.52 -12.44 -1.73
N ALA A 215 -27.31 -13.74 -1.55
CA ALA A 215 -27.96 -14.52 -0.51
C ALA A 215 -26.93 -14.97 0.53
N ILE A 216 -27.19 -14.69 1.80
CA ILE A 216 -26.37 -15.22 2.89
C ILE A 216 -26.64 -16.72 2.97
N VAL A 217 -25.62 -17.55 2.82
CA VAL A 217 -25.69 -19.01 2.93
C VAL A 217 -25.34 -19.44 4.36
N GLN A 218 -24.29 -18.85 4.95
CA GLN A 218 -23.84 -19.15 6.30
C GLN A 218 -23.45 -17.89 7.06
N ARG A 219 -23.76 -17.88 8.36
CA ARG A 219 -23.37 -16.85 9.33
C ARG A 219 -22.39 -17.46 10.32
N MET A 220 -21.24 -16.83 10.52
CA MET A 220 -20.21 -17.24 11.48
C MET A 220 -19.97 -16.08 12.45
N ALA A 221 -20.17 -16.29 13.75
CA ALA A 221 -19.75 -15.33 14.76
C ALA A 221 -18.21 -15.27 14.79
N ALA A 222 -17.65 -14.06 14.75
CA ALA A 222 -16.21 -13.83 14.81
C ALA A 222 -15.89 -12.64 15.75
N PRO A 223 -16.43 -12.62 16.99
CA PRO A 223 -16.34 -11.46 17.87
C PRO A 223 -14.89 -11.18 18.27
N VAL A 224 -14.52 -9.91 18.27
CA VAL A 224 -13.25 -9.43 18.86
C VAL A 224 -13.60 -8.68 20.15
N THR A 225 -13.04 -9.12 21.27
CA THR A 225 -13.34 -8.60 22.61
C THR A 225 -12.06 -8.51 23.46
N GLY A 226 -12.14 -7.85 24.63
CA GLY A 226 -11.03 -7.75 25.59
C GLY A 226 -9.79 -7.04 25.02
N GLU A 227 -8.60 -7.47 25.45
CA GLU A 227 -7.32 -6.88 24.99
C GLU A 227 -7.13 -6.92 23.46
N PRO A 228 -7.46 -8.01 22.73
CA PRO A 228 -7.45 -8.00 21.26
C PRO A 228 -8.29 -6.88 20.63
N ALA A 229 -9.45 -6.55 21.21
CA ALA A 229 -10.27 -5.45 20.73
C ALA A 229 -9.62 -4.09 21.01
N ARG A 230 -9.04 -3.90 22.21
CA ARG A 230 -8.35 -2.66 22.60
C ARG A 230 -7.10 -2.40 21.75
N ALA A 231 -6.30 -3.43 21.49
CA ALA A 231 -5.14 -3.33 20.60
C ALA A 231 -5.56 -2.90 19.19
N LEU A 232 -6.53 -3.59 18.60
CA LEU A 232 -7.05 -3.28 17.25
C LEU A 232 -7.67 -1.87 17.17
N ALA A 233 -8.50 -1.48 18.14
CA ALA A 233 -9.09 -0.14 18.19
C ALA A 233 -8.04 0.96 18.40
N GLY A 234 -7.02 0.72 19.24
CA GLY A 234 -5.89 1.62 19.42
C GLY A 234 -5.09 1.84 18.14
N GLU A 235 -4.83 0.76 17.37
CA GLU A 235 -4.21 0.88 16.05
C GLU A 235 -5.08 1.66 15.06
N ILE A 236 -6.39 1.38 14.99
CA ILE A 236 -7.31 2.07 14.07
C ILE A 236 -7.33 3.58 14.38
N LEU A 237 -7.49 3.94 15.66
CA LEU A 237 -7.48 5.33 16.11
C LEU A 237 -6.13 6.01 15.82
N ARG A 238 -5.00 5.31 16.00
CA ARG A 238 -3.66 5.80 15.65
C ARG A 238 -3.50 6.02 14.14
N ARG A 239 -3.87 5.05 13.30
CA ARG A 239 -3.84 5.19 11.82
C ARG A 239 -4.72 6.35 11.37
N LYS A 240 -5.92 6.50 11.95
CA LYS A 240 -6.80 7.65 11.70
C LYS A 240 -6.14 8.99 12.08
N ALA A 241 -5.53 9.10 13.25
CA ALA A 241 -4.83 10.32 13.66
C ALA A 241 -3.67 10.69 12.72
N ILE A 242 -2.95 9.70 12.19
CA ILE A 242 -1.89 9.91 11.17
C ILE A 242 -2.50 10.41 9.86
N ALA A 243 -3.57 9.78 9.38
CA ALA A 243 -4.28 10.18 8.17
C ALA A 243 -4.87 11.61 8.30
N ASP A 244 -5.45 11.96 9.44
CA ASP A 244 -5.98 13.30 9.70
C ASP A 244 -4.86 14.36 9.73
N ALA A 245 -3.69 14.05 10.33
CA ALA A 245 -2.53 14.94 10.34
C ALA A 245 -1.91 15.13 8.93
N LEU A 246 -1.82 14.07 8.13
CA LEU A 246 -1.41 14.12 6.73
C LEU A 246 -2.41 14.92 5.88
N GLY A 247 -3.72 14.70 6.06
CA GLY A 247 -4.78 15.41 5.35
C GLY A 247 -4.80 16.90 5.66
N GLN A 248 -4.57 17.28 6.93
CA GLN A 248 -4.42 18.68 7.34
C GLN A 248 -3.14 19.30 6.75
N THR A 249 -2.02 18.57 6.75
CA THR A 249 -0.76 19.01 6.10
C THR A 249 -0.98 19.26 4.60
N LEU A 250 -1.61 18.31 3.88
CA LEU A 250 -1.94 18.44 2.46
C LEU A 250 -2.86 19.63 2.19
N LYS A 251 -3.88 19.83 3.03
CA LYS A 251 -4.82 20.96 2.95
C LYS A 251 -4.10 22.29 3.09
N ASP A 252 -3.14 22.41 4.00
CA ASP A 252 -2.40 23.67 4.19
C ASP A 252 -1.33 23.90 3.12
N GLN A 253 -0.72 22.87 2.54
CA GLN A 253 0.14 23.03 1.36
C GLN A 253 -0.67 23.42 0.12
N ARG A 254 -1.86 22.83 -0.10
CA ARG A 254 -2.76 23.22 -1.21
C ARG A 254 -3.21 24.69 -1.16
N LYS A 255 -3.35 25.28 0.04
CA LYS A 255 -3.64 26.72 0.20
C LYS A 255 -2.47 27.63 -0.19
N LYS A 256 -1.23 27.14 -0.08
CA LYS A 256 0.00 27.88 -0.34
C LYS A 256 0.52 27.71 -1.77
N ALA A 257 0.13 26.62 -2.43
CA ALA A 257 0.54 26.30 -3.79
C ALA A 257 -0.30 27.05 -4.85
N SER A 258 0.36 27.54 -5.90
CA SER A 258 -0.32 27.92 -7.13
C SER A 258 -0.60 26.67 -7.96
N ILE A 259 -1.87 26.27 -8.06
CA ILE A 259 -2.30 25.06 -8.77
C ILE A 259 -3.16 25.47 -9.98
N SER A 260 -2.59 25.34 -11.17
CA SER A 260 -3.30 25.51 -12.44
C SER A 260 -3.58 24.14 -13.08
N TYR A 261 -4.62 24.09 -13.92
CA TYR A 261 -4.99 22.92 -14.72
C TYR A 261 -5.22 23.37 -16.14
N GLU A 262 -4.64 22.65 -17.11
CA GLU A 262 -4.89 22.87 -18.53
C GLU A 262 -6.34 22.50 -18.92
N ALA A 263 -6.76 22.93 -20.11
CA ALA A 263 -8.09 22.64 -20.62
C ALA A 263 -8.30 21.11 -20.74
N GLY A 264 -9.44 20.61 -20.27
CA GLY A 264 -9.75 19.18 -20.21
C GLY A 264 -9.21 18.44 -18.97
N PHE A 265 -8.23 18.99 -18.24
CA PHE A 265 -7.60 18.33 -17.08
C PHE A 265 -8.09 18.81 -15.71
N LYS A 266 -9.10 19.68 -15.66
CA LYS A 266 -9.71 20.13 -14.40
C LYS A 266 -10.43 18.97 -13.70
N PRO A 267 -10.17 18.71 -12.40
CA PRO A 267 -10.83 17.63 -11.67
C PRO A 267 -12.34 17.87 -11.54
N VAL A 268 -13.11 16.80 -11.65
CA VAL A 268 -14.56 16.82 -11.39
C VAL A 268 -14.79 16.82 -9.88
N GLY A 269 -15.31 17.93 -9.35
CA GLY A 269 -15.57 18.09 -7.91
C GLY A 269 -14.36 18.59 -7.10
N LYS A 270 -14.55 18.72 -5.78
CA LYS A 270 -13.50 19.19 -4.86
C LYS A 270 -12.55 18.05 -4.51
N ALA A 271 -11.24 18.31 -4.59
CA ALA A 271 -10.23 17.32 -4.22
C ALA A 271 -10.30 16.99 -2.72
N ALA A 272 -10.54 15.71 -2.41
CA ALA A 272 -10.58 15.19 -1.04
C ALA A 272 -9.29 15.48 -0.25
N VAL A 273 -9.43 15.66 1.06
CA VAL A 273 -8.30 15.84 2.00
C VAL A 273 -7.77 14.51 2.52
N ASP A 274 -8.64 13.50 2.58
CA ASP A 274 -8.41 12.08 2.86
C ASP A 274 -8.22 11.28 1.55
N GLY A 275 -7.64 11.90 0.52
CA GLY A 275 -7.42 11.26 -0.78
C GLY A 275 -6.54 10.00 -0.70
N LYS A 276 -6.51 9.20 -1.77
CA LYS A 276 -5.79 7.90 -1.81
C LYS A 276 -4.35 7.99 -1.24
N ALA A 277 -3.59 9.00 -1.64
CA ALA A 277 -2.21 9.20 -1.18
C ALA A 277 -2.07 9.40 0.34
N VAL A 278 -3.09 9.97 1.01
CA VAL A 278 -3.10 10.15 2.47
C VAL A 278 -3.40 8.82 3.18
N ARG A 279 -4.37 8.05 2.66
CA ARG A 279 -4.70 6.71 3.16
C ARG A 279 -3.53 5.74 2.97
N ASP A 280 -3.05 5.58 1.73
CA ASP A 280 -1.92 4.72 1.39
C ASP A 280 -0.70 4.99 2.29
N ALA A 281 -0.42 6.25 2.62
CA ALA A 281 0.72 6.64 3.44
C ALA A 281 0.50 6.39 4.94
N ALA A 282 -0.71 6.60 5.45
CA ALA A 282 -1.06 6.30 6.84
C ALA A 282 -1.08 4.78 7.11
N ASP A 283 -1.58 3.99 6.16
CA ASP A 283 -1.67 2.52 6.26
C ASP A 283 -0.28 1.84 6.18
N ARG A 284 0.71 2.49 5.56
CA ARG A 284 2.10 2.01 5.50
C ARG A 284 2.92 2.31 6.74
N VAL A 285 2.43 3.13 7.67
CA VAL A 285 3.15 3.38 8.92
C VAL A 285 3.08 2.12 9.80
N PRO A 286 4.20 1.48 10.15
CA PRO A 286 4.19 0.30 11.00
C PRO A 286 3.58 0.59 12.39
N ALA A 287 2.90 -0.42 12.92
CA ALA A 287 2.61 -0.49 14.35
C ALA A 287 3.91 -0.48 15.16
N ARG A 288 3.83 -0.01 16.41
CA ARG A 288 4.94 0.07 17.36
C ARG A 288 4.62 -0.74 18.60
#